data_AF-A0A934T1X8-F1
#
_entry.id   AF-A0A934T1X8-F1
#
_cell.length_a   1.000
_cell.length_b   1.000
_cell.length_c   1.000
_cell.angle_alpha   90.00
_cell.angle_beta   90.00
_cell.angle_gamma   90.00
#
_symmetry.space_group_name_H-M   'P 1'
#
loop_
_entity.id
_entity.type
_entity.pdbx_description
1 polymer ?
#
loop_
_entity_poly.entity_id
_entity_poly.type
_entity_poly.pdbx_seq_one_letter_code
_entity_poly.pdbx_strand_id
1 'polypeptide(L)'
;MAAQTSAKARSARLGLRATPEQEAVLRRAASVAHKSLTDYILDSACLAAEQTLLDQRLFMATEEQYGAILDLFDQPERENEGVRELFQRQAPWEKR
;
A
#
# COMPACT_ATOMS: atom_id res chain seq x y z
N MET A 1 21.01 -10.53 9.06
CA MET A 1 20.24 -10.34 10.31
C MET A 1 18.77 -10.28 9.93
N ALA A 2 17.96 -11.25 10.37
CA ALA A 2 16.54 -11.33 10.00
C ALA A 2 15.75 -10.24 10.74
N ALA A 3 15.08 -9.37 10.00
CA ALA A 3 14.15 -8.41 10.57
C ALA A 3 12.96 -9.17 11.16
N GLN A 4 12.83 -9.16 12.48
CA GLN A 4 11.64 -9.65 13.17
C GLN A 4 10.52 -8.62 12.96
N THR A 5 9.56 -8.96 12.10
CA THR A 5 8.32 -8.19 11.96
C THR A 5 7.51 -8.36 13.24
N SER A 6 7.58 -7.40 14.16
CA SER A 6 6.66 -7.38 15.29
C SER A 6 5.25 -7.17 14.73
N ALA A 7 4.35 -8.13 14.97
CA ALA A 7 2.95 -7.98 14.61
C ALA A 7 2.38 -6.82 15.43
N LYS A 8 2.17 -5.65 14.78
CA LYS A 8 1.56 -4.49 15.44
C LYS A 8 0.20 -4.89 16.00
N ALA A 9 -0.06 -4.52 17.26
CA ALA A 9 -1.32 -4.79 17.93
C ALA A 9 -2.47 -4.07 17.20
N ARG A 10 -3.57 -4.79 16.92
CA ARG A 10 -4.79 -4.22 16.34
C ARG A 10 -5.46 -3.30 17.36
N SER A 11 -5.29 -1.98 17.23
CA SER A 11 -5.81 -0.99 18.19
C SER A 11 -7.07 -0.25 17.71
N ALA A 12 -7.30 -0.17 16.40
CA ALA A 12 -8.45 0.50 15.81
C ALA A 12 -9.67 -0.44 15.71
N ARG A 13 -10.87 0.10 15.94
CA ARG A 13 -12.14 -0.61 15.78
C ARG A 13 -12.85 -0.11 14.52
N LEU A 14 -13.23 -1.04 13.64
CA LEU A 14 -14.03 -0.77 12.44
C LEU A 14 -15.42 -1.40 12.63
N GLY A 15 -16.46 -0.58 12.77
CA GLY A 15 -17.84 -1.04 12.89
C GLY A 15 -18.50 -1.12 11.52
N LEU A 16 -18.91 -2.32 11.10
CA LEU A 16 -19.60 -2.54 9.83
C LEU A 16 -21.00 -3.12 10.07
N ARG A 17 -21.96 -2.71 9.25
CA ARG A 17 -23.29 -3.32 9.16
C ARG A 17 -23.45 -3.90 7.76
N ALA A 18 -23.99 -5.10 7.67
CA ALA A 18 -24.25 -5.77 6.42
C ALA A 18 -25.68 -6.32 6.42
N THR A 19 -26.28 -6.45 5.23
CA THR A 19 -27.53 -7.20 5.07
C THR A 19 -27.25 -8.71 5.23
N PRO A 20 -28.28 -9.54 5.51
CA PRO A 20 -28.11 -10.99 5.59
C PRO A 20 -27.49 -11.61 4.33
N GLU A 21 -27.85 -11.08 3.16
CA GLU A 21 -27.31 -11.51 1.86
C GLU A 21 -25.81 -11.18 1.72
N GLN A 22 -25.42 -9.95 2.09
CA GLN A 22 -24.01 -9.53 2.09
C GLN A 22 -23.19 -10.39 3.06
N GLU A 23 -23.70 -10.62 4.27
CA GLU A 23 -23.04 -11.47 5.27
C GLU A 23 -22.86 -12.90 4.77
N ALA A 24 -23.90 -13.49 4.15
CA ALA A 24 -23.84 -14.85 3.63
C ALA A 24 -22.76 -15.01 2.54
N VAL A 25 -22.68 -14.06 1.61
CA VAL A 25 -21.65 -14.06 0.55
C VAL A 25 -20.25 -13.92 1.16
N LEU A 26 -20.05 -12.98 2.09
CA LEU A 26 -18.75 -12.75 2.72
C LEU A 26 -18.29 -13.96 3.55
N ARG A 27 -19.20 -14.60 4.29
CA ARG A 27 -18.89 -15.84 5.06
C ARG A 27 -18.48 -16.98 4.14
N ARG A 28 -19.18 -17.16 3.02
CA ARG A 28 -18.83 -18.19 2.03
C ARG A 28 -17.46 -17.92 1.42
N ALA A 29 -17.16 -16.68 1.05
CA ALA A 29 -15.86 -16.30 0.50
C ALA A 29 -14.73 -16.51 1.51
N ALA A 30 -14.93 -16.11 2.78
CA ALA A 30 -13.97 -16.36 3.86
C ALA A 30 -13.70 -17.86 4.07
N SER A 31 -14.74 -18.70 3.99
CA SER A 31 -14.61 -20.15 4.09
C SER A 31 -13.78 -20.75 2.95
N VAL A 32 -14.01 -20.31 1.70
CA VAL A 32 -13.20 -20.74 0.54
C VAL A 32 -11.75 -20.28 0.67
N ALA A 33 -11.51 -19.10 1.24
CA ALA A 33 -10.18 -18.56 1.48
C ALA A 33 -9.49 -19.14 2.73
N HIS A 34 -10.15 -20.02 3.49
CA HIS A 34 -9.67 -20.55 4.78
C HIS A 34 -9.29 -19.48 5.80
N LYS A 35 -10.05 -18.37 5.85
CA LYS A 35 -9.84 -17.24 6.76
C LYS A 35 -11.05 -17.02 7.66
N SER A 36 -10.83 -16.37 8.81
CA SER A 36 -11.95 -15.85 9.59
C SER A 36 -12.68 -14.77 8.78
N LEU A 37 -13.98 -14.55 9.05
CA LEU A 37 -14.76 -13.50 8.38
C LEU A 37 -14.09 -12.13 8.55
N THR A 38 -13.61 -11.83 9.75
CA THR A 38 -12.95 -10.56 10.07
C THR A 38 -11.63 -10.40 9.31
N ASP A 39 -10.79 -11.44 9.26
CA ASP A 39 -9.51 -11.35 8.53
C ASP A 39 -9.75 -11.26 7.02
N TYR A 40 -10.71 -12.01 6.49
CA TYR A 40 -11.08 -11.91 5.07
C TYR A 40 -11.55 -10.50 4.70
N ILE A 41 -12.43 -9.90 5.51
CA ILE A 41 -12.93 -8.54 5.27
C ILE A 41 -11.79 -7.52 5.37
N LEU A 42 -10.96 -7.59 6.42
CA LEU A 42 -9.85 -6.66 6.59
C LEU A 42 -8.85 -6.74 5.44
N ASP A 43 -8.41 -7.94 5.08
CA ASP A 43 -7.45 -8.14 3.99
C ASP A 43 -8.03 -7.63 2.66
N SER A 44 -9.29 -7.96 2.37
CA SER A 44 -9.95 -7.53 1.13
C SER A 44 -10.13 -6.02 1.07
N ALA A 45 -10.51 -5.40 2.20
CA ALA A 45 -10.67 -3.94 2.30
C ALA A 45 -9.32 -3.22 2.18
N CYS A 46 -8.26 -3.73 2.81
CA CYS A 46 -6.91 -3.19 2.66
C CYS A 46 -6.43 -3.28 1.22
N LEU A 47 -6.57 -4.44 0.58
CA LEU A 47 -6.18 -4.61 -0.82
C LEU A 47 -6.92 -3.64 -1.75
N ALA A 48 -8.24 -3.48 -1.56
CA ALA A 48 -9.03 -2.54 -2.36
C ALA A 48 -8.63 -1.08 -2.10
N ALA A 49 -8.32 -0.73 -0.84
CA ALA A 49 -7.83 0.60 -0.50
C ALA A 49 -6.45 0.87 -1.12
N GLU A 50 -5.52 -0.08 -1.04
CA GLU A 50 -4.21 0.01 -1.67
C GLU A 50 -4.31 0.19 -3.18
N GLN A 51 -5.14 -0.62 -3.85
CA GLN A 51 -5.39 -0.48 -5.28
C GLN A 51 -5.95 0.91 -5.62
N THR A 52 -6.90 1.41 -4.82
CA THR A 52 -7.49 2.75 -5.01
C THR A 52 -6.45 3.86 -4.86
N LEU A 53 -5.55 3.73 -3.88
CA LEU A 53 -4.46 4.68 -3.66
C LEU A 53 -3.41 4.61 -4.78
N LEU A 54 -3.10 3.41 -5.28
CA LEU A 54 -2.16 3.23 -6.39
C LEU A 54 -2.73 3.76 -7.72
N ASP A 55 -4.04 3.64 -7.92
CA ASP A 55 -4.73 4.17 -9.09
C ASP A 55 -4.92 5.70 -9.02
N GLN A 56 -4.57 6.36 -7.90
CA GLN A 56 -4.65 7.81 -7.75
C GLN A 56 -3.62 8.51 -8.66
N ARG A 57 -4.14 9.21 -9.68
CA ARG A 57 -3.33 9.97 -10.64
C ARG A 57 -3.26 11.47 -10.38
N LEU A 58 -4.19 11.99 -9.59
CA LEU A 58 -4.28 13.41 -9.27
C LEU A 58 -3.98 13.61 -7.79
N PHE A 59 -2.97 14.43 -7.53
CA PHE A 59 -2.59 14.85 -6.18
C PHE A 59 -2.94 16.33 -6.05
N MET A 60 -3.70 16.67 -5.03
CA MET A 60 -3.97 18.06 -4.69
C MET A 60 -2.76 18.60 -3.93
N ALA A 61 -2.16 19.66 -4.45
CA ALA A 61 -1.06 20.37 -3.82
C ALA A 61 -1.48 21.81 -3.51
N THR A 62 -0.98 22.36 -2.40
CA THR A 62 -1.07 23.81 -2.17
C THR A 62 -0.13 24.56 -3.12
N GLU A 63 -0.30 25.87 -3.25
CA GLU A 63 0.57 26.70 -4.10
C GLU A 63 2.04 26.60 -3.65
N GLU A 64 2.29 26.55 -2.34
CA GLU A 64 3.64 26.39 -1.78
C GLU A 64 4.26 25.03 -2.12
N GLN A 65 3.46 23.96 -2.04
CA GLN A 65 3.92 22.61 -2.40
C GLN A 65 4.23 22.51 -3.89
N TYR A 66 3.40 23.15 -4.73
CA TYR A 66 3.61 23.20 -6.16
C TYR A 66 4.89 23.97 -6.53
N GLY A 67 5.10 25.16 -5.94
CA GLY A 67 6.31 25.95 -6.13
C GLY A 67 7.58 25.18 -5.73
N ALA A 68 7.55 24.53 -4.55
CA ALA A 68 8.67 23.72 -4.09
C ALA A 68 9.02 22.55 -5.03
N ILE A 69 8.01 21.95 -5.69
CA ILE A 69 8.23 20.90 -6.69
C ILE A 69 8.88 21.47 -7.95
N LEU A 70 8.43 22.62 -8.44
CA LEU A 70 9.03 23.27 -9.61
C LEU A 70 10.49 23.66 -9.34
N ASP A 71 10.77 24.25 -8.17
CA ASP A 71 12.12 24.60 -7.76
C ASP A 71 13.05 23.37 -7.67
N LEU A 72 12.50 22.20 -7.35
CA LEU A 72 13.25 20.94 -7.35
C LEU A 72 13.56 20.45 -8.77
N PHE A 73 12.67 20.67 -9.74
CA PHE A 73 12.92 20.30 -11.13
C PHE A 73 13.92 21.22 -11.84
N ASP A 74 13.99 22.50 -11.45
CA ASP A 74 14.94 23.45 -12.00
C ASP A 74 16.36 23.30 -11.41
N GLN A 75 16.51 22.52 -10.34
CA GLN A 75 17.82 22.28 -9.75
C GLN A 75 18.69 21.35 -10.61
N PRO A 76 20.01 21.63 -10.73
CA PRO A 76 20.91 20.72 -11.40
C PRO A 76 20.96 19.37 -10.68
N GLU A 77 21.23 18.32 -11.46
CA GLU A 77 21.39 16.97 -10.92
C GLU A 77 22.46 16.95 -9.82
N ARG A 78 22.09 16.42 -8.66
CA ARG A 78 23.01 16.22 -7.54
C ARG A 78 23.44 14.77 -7.52
N GLU A 79 24.72 14.53 -7.26
CA GLU A 79 25.19 13.17 -7.03
C GLU A 79 24.42 12.54 -5.85
N ASN A 80 23.76 11.42 -6.12
CA ASN A 80 23.04 10.65 -5.13
C ASN A 80 23.69 9.26 -5.03
N GLU A 81 24.49 9.06 -3.98
CA GLU A 81 25.20 7.80 -3.73
C GLU A 81 24.26 6.60 -3.70
N GLY A 82 23.05 6.75 -3.15
CA GLY A 82 22.04 5.70 -3.12
C GLY A 82 21.50 5.33 -4.50
N VAL A 83 21.35 6.31 -5.40
CA VAL A 83 20.98 6.05 -6.81
C VAL A 83 22.11 5.36 -7.54
N ARG A 84 23.36 5.76 -7.31
CA ARG A 84 24.55 5.09 -7.86
C ARG A 84 24.64 3.64 -7.41
N GLU A 85 24.42 3.36 -6.13
CA GLU A 85 24.38 2.00 -5.58
C GLU A 85 23.20 1.18 -6.15
N LEU A 86 22.03 1.80 -6.30
CA LEU A 86 20.85 1.16 -6.89
C LEU A 86 21.12 0.66 -8.32
N PHE A 87 21.76 1.49 -9.15
CA PHE A 87 22.11 1.10 -10.53
C PHE A 87 23.23 0.06 -10.63
N GLN A 88 24.07 -0.07 -9.59
CA GLN A 88 25.10 -1.12 -9.53
C GLN A 88 24.54 -2.47 -9.07
N ARG A 89 23.38 -2.48 -8.44
CA ARG A 89 22.77 -3.70 -7.91
C ARG A 89 22.11 -4.50 -9.03
N GLN A 90 22.44 -5.78 -9.12
CA GLN A 90 21.79 -6.68 -10.06
C GLN A 90 20.27 -6.69 -9.81
N ALA A 91 19.51 -6.44 -10.87
CA ALA A 91 18.07 -6.37 -10.74
C ALA A 91 17.50 -7.75 -10.34
N PRO A 92 16.53 -7.82 -9.41
CA PRO A 92 15.99 -9.08 -8.90
C PRO A 92 15.43 -10.02 -9.99
N TRP A 93 15.08 -9.48 -11.16
CA TRP A 93 14.49 -10.21 -12.28
C TRP A 93 15.50 -10.69 -13.33
N GLU A 94 16.78 -10.32 -13.23
CA GLU A 94 17.83 -10.78 -14.16
C GLU A 94 18.34 -12.19 -13.86
N LYS A 95 18.05 -12.72 -12.67
CA LYS A 95 18.25 -14.13 -12.34
C LYS A 95 17.07 -14.96 -12.87
N ARG A 96 16.99 -15.11 -14.18
CA ARG A 96 16.18 -16.15 -14.84
C ARG A 96 17.09 -17.12 -15.57
#